data_AF-A0A957FBP0-F1
#
_entry.id   AF-A0A957FBP0-F1
#
_cell.length_a   1.000
_cell.length_b   1.000
_cell.length_c   1.000
_cell.angle_alpha   90.00
_cell.angle_beta   90.00
_cell.angle_gamma   90.00
#
_symmetry.space_group_name_H-M   'P 1'
#
loop_
_entity.id
_entity.type
_entity.pdbx_description
1 polymer ?
#
loop_
_entity_poly.entity_id
_entity_poly.type
_entity_poly.pdbx_seq_one_letter_code
_entity_poly.pdbx_strand_id
1 'polypeptide(L)'
;MLQLRKIGLFGFFIACWLWGGLWHVAAQEPRPTPTIDPGIDATVTPSPTPDPGVPTPTPTATPIAPSTQTSSGKLGTIRGLVYQDKNGDGKCVATGVTGEGPIAGVTVEFVSSDEQTVINLQSGPDGIYGLAAAGYSYWAVSARPGSEWVVTSQKTLTVPIFEDSLVATDVNFCLQEASAATVLLPASGAIGGTLGLTVAVFVGIFLIVFGIGVQWSRRLNHN
;
A
#
# COMPACT_ATOMS: atom_id res chain seq x y z
N MET A 1 36.99 -41.47 -16.25
CA MET A 1 35.73 -41.55 -15.47
C MET A 1 35.73 -40.45 -14.42
N LEU A 2 34.67 -39.64 -14.38
CA LEU A 2 34.24 -38.69 -13.34
C LEU A 2 35.19 -37.56 -12.91
N GLN A 3 34.75 -36.34 -12.57
CA GLN A 3 33.63 -35.46 -12.95
C GLN A 3 33.97 -34.12 -12.26
N LEU A 4 33.56 -33.02 -12.89
CA LEU A 4 33.55 -31.64 -12.39
C LEU A 4 33.02 -31.52 -10.95
N ARG A 5 33.51 -30.50 -10.20
CA ARG A 5 32.65 -29.35 -9.81
C ARG A 5 33.41 -28.15 -9.24
N LYS A 6 33.15 -27.00 -9.89
CA LYS A 6 33.30 -25.63 -9.42
C LYS A 6 32.39 -25.37 -8.21
N ILE A 7 32.85 -24.56 -7.25
CA ILE A 7 32.14 -23.53 -6.46
C ILE A 7 33.28 -22.57 -6.03
N GLY A 8 33.25 -21.24 -6.15
CA GLY A 8 32.18 -20.30 -6.38
C GLY A 8 32.59 -19.02 -5.64
N LEU A 9 33.10 -18.05 -6.40
CA LEU A 9 33.37 -16.67 -5.95
C LEU A 9 32.10 -16.08 -5.34
N PHE A 10 32.11 -15.72 -4.06
CA PHE A 10 31.09 -14.85 -3.45
C PHE A 10 31.81 -13.90 -2.48
N GLY A 11 32.57 -12.98 -3.07
CA GLY A 11 33.02 -11.75 -2.44
C GLY A 11 32.60 -10.60 -3.35
N PHE A 12 32.23 -9.47 -2.75
CA PHE A 12 31.60 -8.27 -3.33
C PHE A 12 30.07 -8.25 -3.27
N PHE A 13 29.54 -7.74 -2.15
CA PHE A 13 28.83 -6.45 -2.08
C PHE A 13 28.22 -6.29 -0.67
N ILE A 14 29.09 -6.17 0.33
CA ILE A 14 28.75 -5.60 1.64
C ILE A 14 29.56 -4.32 1.76
N ALA A 15 28.98 -3.19 1.35
CA ALA A 15 29.34 -1.84 1.77
C ALA A 15 28.59 -0.81 0.91
N CYS A 16 27.32 -0.55 1.19
CA CYS A 16 26.70 0.73 0.80
C CYS A 16 25.41 1.00 1.58
N TRP A 17 25.45 1.00 2.91
CA TRP A 17 24.32 1.53 3.71
C TRP A 17 24.85 2.11 5.02
N LEU A 18 25.50 3.26 4.92
CA LEU A 18 25.85 4.11 6.06
C LEU A 18 25.97 5.55 5.56
N TRP A 19 24.83 6.19 5.28
CA TRP A 19 24.73 7.64 5.26
C TRP A 19 23.29 8.11 5.50
N GLY A 20 23.12 8.80 6.63
CA GLY A 20 22.36 10.05 6.69
C GLY A 20 20.85 9.97 6.57
N GLY A 21 20.18 9.61 7.67
CA GLY A 21 18.84 10.11 7.94
C GLY A 21 18.88 11.60 8.27
N LEU A 22 18.12 12.41 7.53
CA LEU A 22 17.54 13.66 8.00
C LEU A 22 16.42 14.11 7.03
N TRP A 23 15.31 13.38 7.00
CA TRP A 23 14.12 13.86 6.30
C TRP A 23 13.42 14.90 7.17
N HIS A 24 13.47 16.15 6.72
CA HIS A 24 12.71 17.24 7.26
C HIS A 24 11.21 16.90 7.15
N VAL A 25 10.52 16.92 8.28
CA VAL A 25 9.05 17.00 8.29
C VAL A 25 8.70 18.39 7.78
N ALA A 26 8.37 18.49 6.49
CA ALA A 26 7.72 19.66 5.96
C ALA A 26 6.30 19.71 6.55
N ALA A 27 6.05 20.68 7.42
CA ALA A 27 4.71 21.01 7.87
C ALA A 27 3.87 21.37 6.64
N GLN A 28 2.82 20.58 6.36
CA GLN A 28 1.82 20.96 5.37
C GLN A 28 1.05 22.17 5.91
N GLU A 29 1.20 23.29 5.21
CA GLU A 29 0.44 24.52 5.44
C GLU A 29 -1.06 24.23 5.26
N PRO A 30 -1.95 24.77 6.12
CA PRO A 30 -3.38 24.51 6.02
C PRO A 30 -3.95 25.04 4.70
N ARG A 31 -4.54 24.14 3.91
CA ARG A 31 -5.21 24.47 2.64
C ARG A 31 -6.40 25.41 2.91
N PRO A 32 -6.52 26.56 2.23
CA PRO A 32 -7.64 27.47 2.44
C PRO A 32 -8.96 26.84 2.00
N THR A 33 -9.99 27.03 2.83
CA THR A 33 -11.38 26.61 2.59
C THR A 33 -11.93 27.26 1.32
N PRO A 34 -12.56 26.51 0.40
CA PRO A 34 -13.23 27.12 -0.74
C PRO A 34 -14.48 27.89 -0.30
N THR A 35 -14.50 29.19 -0.58
CA THR A 35 -15.70 30.04 -0.49
C THR A 35 -16.61 29.72 -1.68
N ILE A 36 -17.84 29.26 -1.42
CA ILE A 36 -18.88 29.09 -2.44
C ILE A 36 -19.57 30.44 -2.64
N ASP A 37 -19.46 31.00 -3.83
CA ASP A 37 -20.17 32.20 -4.27
C ASP A 37 -21.48 31.79 -5.00
N PRO A 38 -22.68 32.12 -4.49
CA PRO A 38 -23.93 31.81 -5.16
C PRO A 38 -24.36 32.99 -6.04
N GLY A 39 -24.12 32.92 -7.35
CA GLY A 39 -24.63 33.94 -8.26
C GLY A 39 -24.55 33.58 -9.73
N ILE A 40 -25.62 33.01 -10.28
CA ILE A 40 -25.96 33.18 -11.70
C ILE A 40 -27.48 33.18 -11.87
N ASP A 41 -28.03 34.39 -11.96
CA ASP A 41 -29.33 34.67 -12.55
C ASP A 41 -29.13 34.84 -14.06
N ALA A 42 -29.78 34.01 -14.87
CA ALA A 42 -29.61 33.98 -16.32
C ALA A 42 -30.66 34.86 -17.00
N THR A 43 -30.31 36.13 -17.25
CA THR A 43 -31.05 36.96 -18.22
C THR A 43 -30.45 36.77 -19.61
N VAL A 44 -31.20 36.14 -20.51
CA VAL A 44 -30.81 35.93 -21.91
C VAL A 44 -31.21 37.16 -22.73
N THR A 45 -30.22 37.87 -23.28
CA THR A 45 -30.41 39.00 -24.21
C THR A 45 -30.21 38.52 -25.65
N PRO A 46 -31.12 38.82 -26.61
CA PRO A 46 -30.95 38.44 -28.02
C PRO A 46 -29.86 39.26 -28.72
N SER A 47 -29.13 38.59 -29.61
CA SER A 47 -27.97 39.07 -30.36
C SER A 47 -28.36 40.00 -31.53
N PRO A 48 -27.69 41.16 -31.73
CA PRO A 48 -27.90 42.02 -32.90
C PRO A 48 -27.08 41.59 -34.13
N THR A 49 -27.63 41.91 -35.31
CA THR A 49 -27.08 41.69 -36.66
C THR A 49 -25.65 42.25 -36.85
N PRO A 50 -24.73 41.56 -37.55
CA PRO A 50 -23.34 42.03 -37.71
C PRO A 50 -23.21 43.20 -38.69
N ASP A 51 -22.50 44.23 -38.26
CA ASP A 51 -22.10 45.41 -39.06
C ASP A 51 -20.76 45.13 -39.78
N PRO A 52 -20.66 45.31 -41.12
CA PRO A 52 -19.44 45.06 -41.88
C PRO A 52 -18.44 46.22 -41.74
N GLY A 53 -17.67 46.23 -40.65
CA GLY A 53 -16.60 47.23 -40.49
C GLY A 53 -15.64 47.11 -39.31
N VAL A 54 -15.74 46.08 -38.47
CA VAL A 54 -14.94 45.99 -37.23
C VAL A 54 -13.79 44.98 -37.40
N PRO A 55 -12.53 45.33 -37.01
CA PRO A 55 -11.39 44.43 -37.14
C PRO A 55 -11.57 43.13 -36.33
N THR A 56 -11.20 42.01 -36.95
CA THR A 56 -11.29 40.65 -36.41
C THR A 56 -10.60 40.54 -35.04
N PRO A 57 -11.30 40.07 -33.99
CA PRO A 57 -10.68 39.88 -32.68
C PRO A 57 -9.65 38.73 -32.73
N THR A 58 -8.50 38.95 -32.09
CA THR A 58 -7.49 37.94 -31.78
C THR A 58 -8.14 36.77 -31.03
N PRO A 59 -7.88 35.49 -31.39
CA PRO A 59 -8.50 34.36 -30.70
C PRO A 59 -8.05 34.29 -29.24
N THR A 60 -8.97 34.53 -28.32
CA THR A 60 -8.81 34.24 -26.89
C THR A 60 -8.74 32.74 -26.70
N ALA A 61 -7.68 32.25 -26.06
CA ALA A 61 -7.51 30.82 -25.76
C ALA A 61 -8.75 30.29 -25.03
N THR A 62 -9.43 29.32 -25.64
CA THR A 62 -10.55 28.61 -25.03
C THR A 62 -10.04 27.83 -23.81
N PRO A 63 -10.67 27.94 -22.63
CA PRO A 63 -10.37 27.04 -21.52
C PRO A 63 -10.58 25.60 -21.99
N ILE A 64 -9.53 24.78 -21.93
CA ILE A 64 -9.66 23.35 -22.16
C ILE A 64 -10.55 22.83 -21.03
N ALA A 65 -11.79 22.44 -21.36
CA ALA A 65 -12.64 21.74 -20.42
C ALA A 65 -11.90 20.49 -19.92
N PRO A 66 -11.94 20.15 -18.62
CA PRO A 66 -11.44 18.87 -18.14
C PRO A 66 -12.05 17.77 -19.00
N SER A 67 -11.22 16.96 -19.65
CA SER A 67 -11.70 15.84 -20.44
C SER A 67 -12.36 14.84 -19.50
N THR A 68 -13.69 14.91 -19.37
CA THR A 68 -14.48 13.80 -18.88
C THR A 68 -14.33 12.69 -19.90
N GLN A 69 -13.36 11.80 -19.68
CA GLN A 69 -13.37 10.50 -20.32
C GLN A 69 -14.58 9.75 -19.75
N THR A 70 -15.75 9.99 -20.32
CA THR A 70 -16.85 9.03 -20.26
C THR A 70 -16.35 7.80 -21.02
N SER A 71 -15.70 6.89 -20.30
CA SER A 71 -15.41 5.54 -20.77
C SER A 71 -16.73 4.94 -21.26
N SER A 72 -16.96 5.01 -22.57
CA SER A 72 -18.10 4.43 -23.28
C SER A 72 -17.97 2.90 -23.41
N GLY A 73 -17.23 2.28 -22.48
CA GLY A 73 -17.08 0.84 -22.34
C GLY A 73 -18.22 0.22 -21.53
N LYS A 74 -18.39 -1.09 -21.66
CA LYS A 74 -19.33 -1.85 -20.82
C LYS A 74 -18.95 -1.66 -19.35
N LEU A 75 -19.93 -1.65 -18.45
CA LEU A 75 -19.63 -1.58 -17.02
C LEU A 75 -19.21 -2.95 -16.49
N GLY A 76 -18.16 -2.97 -15.68
CA GLY A 76 -17.68 -4.13 -14.94
C GLY A 76 -18.13 -4.14 -13.49
N THR A 77 -17.76 -5.20 -12.78
CA THR A 77 -18.06 -5.42 -11.37
C THR A 77 -16.81 -5.83 -10.61
N ILE A 78 -16.61 -5.23 -9.43
CA ILE A 78 -15.58 -5.62 -8.46
C ILE A 78 -16.30 -6.12 -7.21
N ARG A 79 -15.93 -7.31 -6.72
CA ARG A 79 -16.52 -7.95 -5.53
C ARG A 79 -15.44 -8.51 -4.62
N GLY A 80 -15.71 -8.45 -3.32
CA GLY A 80 -14.76 -8.83 -2.30
C GLY A 80 -15.38 -9.12 -0.96
N LEU A 81 -14.54 -9.61 -0.05
CA LEU A 81 -14.84 -9.87 1.35
C LEU A 81 -13.89 -9.10 2.26
N VAL A 82 -14.43 -8.57 3.34
CA VAL A 82 -13.68 -8.09 4.48
C VAL A 82 -13.76 -9.16 5.57
N TYR A 83 -12.60 -9.64 6.02
CA TYR A 83 -12.49 -10.82 6.90
C TYR A 83 -11.57 -10.55 8.08
N GLN A 84 -11.90 -11.13 9.23
CA GLN A 84 -11.08 -11.09 10.43
C GLN A 84 -9.92 -12.07 10.30
N ASP A 85 -8.72 -11.56 10.46
CA ASP A 85 -7.46 -12.30 10.57
C ASP A 85 -7.05 -12.28 12.04
N LYS A 86 -7.36 -13.36 12.77
CA LYS A 86 -7.10 -13.44 14.21
C LYS A 86 -5.65 -13.78 14.50
N ASN A 87 -5.05 -14.63 13.67
CA ASN A 87 -3.70 -15.10 13.88
C ASN A 87 -2.63 -14.14 13.30
N GLY A 88 -3.04 -13.13 12.53
CA GLY A 88 -2.18 -12.11 11.96
C GLY A 88 -1.34 -12.61 10.77
N ASP A 89 -1.78 -13.67 10.07
CA ASP A 89 -1.02 -14.28 8.98
C ASP A 89 -1.25 -13.64 7.60
N GLY A 90 -2.20 -12.70 7.52
CA GLY A 90 -2.55 -11.95 6.32
C GLY A 90 -3.34 -12.75 5.28
N LYS A 91 -3.83 -13.95 5.60
CA LYS A 91 -4.62 -14.79 4.69
C LYS A 91 -6.10 -14.61 4.93
N CYS A 92 -6.82 -14.33 3.85
CA CYS A 92 -8.24 -14.01 3.94
C CYS A 92 -9.07 -15.22 3.52
N VAL A 93 -10.18 -15.45 4.25
CA VAL A 93 -11.24 -16.42 3.94
C VAL A 93 -10.80 -17.88 4.01
N ALA A 94 -11.67 -18.75 4.54
CA ALA A 94 -11.49 -20.21 4.55
C ALA A 94 -10.15 -20.72 5.11
N THR A 95 -9.56 -19.99 6.07
CA THR A 95 -8.29 -20.33 6.73
C THR A 95 -8.40 -21.55 7.65
N GLY A 96 -9.63 -21.86 8.10
CA GLY A 96 -9.89 -22.90 9.11
C GLY A 96 -9.51 -22.48 10.53
N VAL A 97 -9.17 -21.21 10.75
CA VAL A 97 -8.86 -20.68 12.09
C VAL A 97 -10.16 -20.38 12.83
N THR A 98 -10.33 -20.98 14.01
CA THR A 98 -11.52 -20.77 14.83
C THR A 98 -11.69 -19.31 15.22
N GLY A 99 -12.85 -18.76 14.90
CA GLY A 99 -13.22 -17.40 15.26
C GLY A 99 -12.74 -16.33 14.27
N GLU A 100 -12.13 -16.71 13.14
CA GLU A 100 -12.05 -15.84 11.97
C GLU A 100 -13.39 -15.84 11.24
N GLY A 101 -13.76 -14.69 10.68
CA GLY A 101 -15.10 -14.49 10.15
C GLY A 101 -15.25 -13.15 9.42
N PRO A 102 -16.38 -12.95 8.73
CA PRO A 102 -16.62 -11.70 8.02
C PRO A 102 -16.77 -10.51 8.98
N ILE A 103 -16.30 -9.34 8.54
CA ILE A 103 -16.42 -8.08 9.29
C ILE A 103 -17.33 -7.11 8.54
N ALA A 104 -18.37 -6.63 9.22
CA ALA A 104 -19.32 -5.66 8.71
C ALA A 104 -18.90 -4.21 8.95
N GLY A 105 -19.43 -3.29 8.14
CA GLY A 105 -19.29 -1.84 8.36
C GLY A 105 -17.92 -1.26 8.04
N VAL A 106 -17.00 -2.05 7.46
CA VAL A 106 -15.67 -1.55 7.07
C VAL A 106 -15.81 -0.78 5.77
N THR A 107 -15.32 0.45 5.75
CA THR A 107 -15.30 1.27 4.53
C THR A 107 -14.27 0.70 3.55
N VAL A 108 -14.67 0.51 2.30
CA VAL A 108 -13.83 0.13 1.17
C VAL A 108 -13.89 1.26 0.15
N GLU A 109 -12.72 1.82 -0.12
CA GLU A 109 -12.52 2.92 -1.06
C GLU A 109 -12.08 2.36 -2.41
N PHE A 110 -12.70 2.88 -3.48
CA PHE A 110 -12.40 2.58 -4.87
C PHE A 110 -11.96 3.87 -5.55
N VAL A 111 -10.75 3.88 -6.10
CA VAL A 111 -10.19 5.03 -6.82
C VAL A 111 -9.84 4.60 -8.24
N SER A 112 -10.38 5.29 -9.24
CA SER A 112 -9.98 5.07 -10.63
C SER A 112 -8.54 5.53 -10.88
N SER A 113 -7.86 4.98 -11.88
CA SER A 113 -6.45 5.29 -12.15
C SER A 113 -6.17 6.75 -12.53
N ASP A 114 -7.19 7.47 -13.00
CA ASP A 114 -7.15 8.91 -13.29
C ASP A 114 -7.54 9.79 -12.08
N GLU A 115 -7.84 9.15 -10.95
CA GLU A 115 -8.25 9.75 -9.68
C GLU A 115 -9.53 10.61 -9.76
N GLN A 116 -10.28 10.53 -10.87
CA GLN A 116 -11.50 11.31 -11.06
C GLN A 116 -12.71 10.69 -10.38
N THR A 117 -12.70 9.37 -10.18
CA THR A 117 -13.78 8.64 -9.54
C THR A 117 -13.29 8.07 -8.22
N VAL A 118 -13.91 8.52 -7.12
CA VAL A 118 -13.69 7.99 -5.78
C VAL A 118 -15.04 7.55 -5.21
N ILE A 119 -15.16 6.28 -4.86
CA ILE A 119 -16.39 5.69 -4.31
C ILE A 119 -16.05 5.01 -3.00
N ASN A 120 -16.89 5.21 -1.98
CA ASN A 120 -16.79 4.54 -0.70
C ASN A 120 -18.02 3.67 -0.48
N LEU A 121 -17.79 2.39 -0.20
CA LEU A 121 -18.84 1.43 0.15
C LEU A 121 -18.51 0.81 1.51
N GLN A 122 -19.51 0.35 2.24
CA GLN A 122 -19.29 -0.42 3.46
C GLN A 122 -19.49 -1.91 3.20
N SER A 123 -18.72 -2.75 3.88
CA SER A 123 -18.98 -4.19 3.91
C SER A 123 -20.31 -4.47 4.61
N GLY A 124 -21.06 -5.43 4.06
CA GLY A 124 -22.32 -5.90 4.62
C GLY A 124 -22.14 -6.77 5.88
N PRO A 125 -23.25 -7.23 6.49
CA PRO A 125 -23.23 -8.12 7.66
C PRO A 125 -22.45 -9.43 7.44
N ASP A 126 -22.35 -9.87 6.19
CA ASP A 126 -21.61 -11.04 5.71
C ASP A 126 -20.19 -10.69 5.23
N GLY A 127 -19.73 -9.46 5.48
CA GLY A 127 -18.42 -8.95 5.08
C GLY A 127 -18.31 -8.67 3.57
N ILE A 128 -19.37 -8.90 2.79
CA ILE A 128 -19.35 -8.71 1.34
C ILE A 128 -19.44 -7.23 1.00
N TYR A 129 -18.67 -6.82 0.01
CA TYR A 129 -18.85 -5.54 -0.67
C TYR A 129 -18.76 -5.73 -2.18
N GLY A 130 -19.25 -4.75 -2.95
CA GLY A 130 -19.02 -4.75 -4.38
C GLY A 130 -19.46 -3.49 -5.10
N LEU A 131 -18.66 -3.11 -6.09
CA LEU A 131 -18.91 -2.02 -7.03
C LEU A 131 -19.45 -2.63 -8.33
N ALA A 132 -20.75 -2.49 -8.60
CA ALA A 132 -21.41 -3.11 -9.76
C ALA A 132 -21.31 -2.32 -11.08
N ALA A 133 -20.93 -1.04 -11.00
CA ALA A 133 -20.86 -0.11 -12.13
C ALA A 133 -19.44 0.45 -12.31
N ALA A 134 -18.44 -0.44 -12.25
CA ALA A 134 -17.05 -0.05 -12.44
C ALA A 134 -16.78 0.25 -13.93
N GLY A 135 -16.46 1.50 -14.26
CA GLY A 135 -16.00 1.88 -15.59
C GLY A 135 -14.63 1.27 -15.93
N TYR A 136 -14.23 1.36 -17.20
CA TYR A 136 -12.92 0.84 -17.63
C TYR A 136 -11.79 1.64 -16.97
N SER A 137 -10.96 0.95 -16.20
CA SER A 137 -9.85 1.56 -15.47
C SER A 137 -9.01 0.49 -14.76
N TYR A 138 -7.84 0.90 -14.28
CA TYR A 138 -7.21 0.21 -13.16
C TYR A 138 -7.73 0.82 -11.86
N TRP A 139 -8.50 0.04 -11.10
CA TRP A 139 -9.08 0.48 -9.84
C TRP A 139 -8.13 0.18 -8.69
N ALA A 140 -7.76 1.21 -7.93
CA ALA A 140 -7.14 1.04 -6.62
C ALA A 140 -8.24 0.84 -5.57
N VAL A 141 -8.31 -0.37 -5.01
CA VAL A 141 -9.27 -0.73 -3.97
C VAL A 141 -8.53 -0.80 -2.64
N SER A 142 -9.05 -0.20 -1.59
CA SER A 142 -8.43 -0.25 -0.26
C SER A 142 -9.45 -0.28 0.88
N ALA A 143 -9.18 -1.09 1.91
CA ALA A 143 -9.95 -1.03 3.15
C ALA A 143 -9.50 0.18 4.00
N ARG A 144 -10.49 0.88 4.56
CA ARG A 144 -10.38 2.05 5.44
C ARG A 144 -11.13 1.75 6.75
N PRO A 145 -10.60 0.85 7.59
CA PRO A 145 -11.24 0.56 8.86
C PRO A 145 -11.08 1.69 9.88
N GLY A 146 -11.85 1.64 10.96
CA GLY A 146 -11.61 2.47 12.14
C GLY A 146 -10.34 2.06 12.91
N SER A 147 -10.01 2.82 13.95
CA SER A 147 -8.81 2.63 14.78
C SER A 147 -8.75 1.29 15.53
N GLU A 148 -9.88 0.60 15.63
CA GLU A 148 -10.04 -0.69 16.27
C GLU A 148 -9.55 -1.86 15.40
N TRP A 149 -9.22 -1.62 14.13
CA TRP A 149 -8.67 -2.64 13.23
C TRP A 149 -7.39 -2.20 12.53
N VAL A 150 -6.57 -3.19 12.21
CA VAL A 150 -5.36 -3.05 11.40
C VAL A 150 -5.47 -3.98 10.19
N VAL A 151 -5.22 -3.45 8.99
CA VAL A 151 -5.17 -4.28 7.77
C VAL A 151 -3.90 -5.13 7.79
N THR A 152 -4.05 -6.44 7.75
CA THR A 152 -2.95 -7.42 7.75
C THR A 152 -2.66 -7.99 6.36
N SER A 153 -3.61 -7.87 5.42
CA SER A 153 -3.40 -8.15 3.99
C SER A 153 -2.70 -6.98 3.29
N GLN A 154 -2.58 -7.07 1.96
CA GLN A 154 -2.15 -5.94 1.15
C GLN A 154 -3.11 -4.74 1.33
N LYS A 155 -2.53 -3.56 1.59
CA LYS A 155 -3.29 -2.33 1.92
C LYS A 155 -4.12 -1.78 0.76
N THR A 156 -3.62 -1.95 -0.46
CA THR A 156 -4.28 -1.51 -1.70
C THR A 156 -4.11 -2.58 -2.76
N LEU A 157 -5.22 -2.98 -3.38
CA LEU A 157 -5.27 -3.94 -4.48
C LEU A 157 -5.55 -3.18 -5.78
N THR A 158 -4.80 -3.47 -6.84
CA THR A 158 -5.04 -2.91 -8.17
C THR A 158 -5.86 -3.91 -8.99
N VAL A 159 -7.03 -3.48 -9.44
CA VAL A 159 -8.02 -4.32 -10.11
C VAL A 159 -8.29 -3.79 -11.52
N PRO A 160 -7.88 -4.50 -12.59
CA PRO A 160 -8.17 -4.10 -13.95
C PRO A 160 -9.63 -4.41 -14.32
N ILE A 161 -10.35 -3.41 -14.81
CA ILE A 161 -11.67 -3.57 -15.43
C ILE A 161 -11.57 -3.09 -16.87
N PHE A 162 -11.65 -4.03 -17.81
CA PHE A 162 -11.56 -3.78 -19.25
C PHE A 162 -12.43 -4.79 -20.01
N GLU A 163 -12.46 -4.68 -21.34
CA GLU A 163 -13.34 -5.48 -22.19
C GLU A 163 -13.15 -7.00 -22.04
N ASP A 164 -11.92 -7.44 -21.82
CA ASP A 164 -11.53 -8.83 -21.60
C ASP A 164 -11.71 -9.32 -20.16
N SER A 165 -11.86 -8.40 -19.20
CA SER A 165 -12.00 -8.68 -17.77
C SER A 165 -12.97 -7.70 -17.10
N LEU A 166 -14.27 -8.00 -17.21
CA LEU A 166 -15.34 -7.18 -16.64
C LEU A 166 -15.74 -7.57 -15.22
N VAL A 167 -15.26 -8.71 -14.72
CA VAL A 167 -15.65 -9.24 -13.41
C VAL A 167 -14.38 -9.53 -12.62
N ALA A 168 -14.20 -8.82 -11.51
CA ALA A 168 -13.18 -9.08 -10.53
C ALA A 168 -13.83 -9.61 -9.25
N THR A 169 -13.48 -10.84 -8.87
CA THR A 169 -13.83 -11.45 -7.58
C THR A 169 -12.57 -11.59 -6.73
N ASP A 170 -12.74 -12.06 -5.48
CA ASP A 170 -11.63 -12.38 -4.59
C ASP A 170 -10.71 -11.20 -4.26
N VAL A 171 -11.24 -9.98 -4.41
CA VAL A 171 -10.59 -8.75 -3.94
C VAL A 171 -10.84 -8.69 -2.44
N ASN A 172 -10.02 -9.34 -1.62
CA ASN A 172 -10.29 -9.52 -0.20
C ASN A 172 -9.35 -8.70 0.68
N PHE A 173 -9.86 -8.24 1.83
CA PHE A 173 -9.06 -7.56 2.85
C PHE A 173 -9.15 -8.29 4.19
N CYS A 174 -7.99 -8.51 4.79
CA CYS A 174 -7.85 -9.10 6.11
C CYS A 174 -7.60 -8.02 7.14
N LEU A 175 -8.30 -8.11 8.26
CA LEU A 175 -8.12 -7.19 9.38
C LEU A 175 -7.99 -7.93 10.69
N GLN A 176 -7.04 -7.46 11.50
CA GLN A 176 -6.88 -7.90 12.87
C GLN A 176 -7.36 -6.80 13.81
N GLU A 177 -7.95 -7.17 14.94
CA GLU A 177 -8.28 -6.21 15.98
C GLU A 177 -6.99 -5.53 16.45
N ALA A 178 -6.99 -4.21 16.58
CA ALA A 178 -5.80 -3.44 16.92
C ALA A 178 -5.20 -3.83 18.29
N SER A 179 -6.02 -4.34 19.21
CA SER A 179 -5.59 -4.90 20.50
C SER A 179 -4.85 -6.25 20.36
N ALA A 180 -5.18 -7.01 19.33
CA ALA A 180 -4.59 -8.31 19.02
C ALA A 180 -3.43 -8.21 18.02
N ALA A 181 -3.37 -7.11 17.27
CA ALA A 181 -2.28 -6.79 16.35
C ALA A 181 -0.96 -6.84 17.11
N THR A 182 -0.23 -7.93 16.92
CA THR A 182 1.10 -8.07 17.49
C THR A 182 1.95 -7.10 16.69
N VAL A 183 2.21 -5.92 17.26
CA VAL A 183 3.15 -4.96 16.68
C VAL A 183 4.49 -5.67 16.64
N LEU A 184 4.80 -6.33 15.52
CA LEU A 184 6.15 -6.63 15.12
C LEU A 184 6.79 -5.26 14.88
N LEU A 185 7.23 -4.62 15.98
CA LEU A 185 8.25 -3.60 15.88
C LEU A 185 9.32 -4.20 14.96
N PRO A 186 9.80 -3.48 13.93
CA PRO A 186 10.91 -3.97 13.14
C PRO A 186 11.98 -4.40 14.14
N ALA A 187 12.24 -5.70 14.17
CA ALA A 187 13.11 -6.29 15.16
C ALA A 187 14.38 -5.45 15.17
N SER A 188 14.61 -4.74 16.26
CA SER A 188 15.84 -4.00 16.47
C SER A 188 16.94 -5.02 16.69
N GLY A 189 17.36 -5.73 15.62
CA GLY A 189 18.47 -6.68 15.58
C GLY A 189 18.56 -7.77 16.64
N ALA A 190 17.59 -7.88 17.55
CA ALA A 190 17.67 -8.75 18.71
C ALA A 190 17.08 -10.11 18.35
N ILE A 191 17.96 -11.08 18.15
CA ILE A 191 17.63 -12.49 17.98
C ILE A 191 17.02 -12.99 19.30
N GLY A 192 15.72 -12.76 19.48
CA GLY A 192 14.93 -13.11 20.67
C GLY A 192 14.59 -14.60 20.73
N GLY A 193 15.55 -15.48 20.41
CA GLY A 193 15.43 -16.91 20.63
C GLY A 193 16.30 -17.31 21.82
N THR A 194 15.79 -18.14 22.72
CA THR A 194 16.54 -18.77 23.83
C THR A 194 17.79 -19.53 23.34
N LEU A 195 17.85 -19.85 22.03
CA LEU A 195 18.99 -20.44 21.34
C LEU A 195 20.05 -19.41 20.88
N GLY A 196 19.69 -18.14 20.67
CA GLY A 196 20.64 -17.09 20.27
C GLY A 196 21.52 -16.62 21.42
N LEU A 197 20.94 -16.55 22.63
CA LEU A 197 21.65 -16.12 23.84
C LEU A 197 22.69 -17.16 24.30
N THR A 198 22.40 -18.45 24.12
CA THR A 198 23.37 -19.51 24.38
C THR A 198 24.54 -19.48 23.40
N VAL A 199 24.27 -19.37 22.09
CA VAL A 199 25.33 -19.33 21.07
C VAL A 199 26.25 -18.11 21.26
N ALA A 200 25.70 -16.92 21.54
CA ALA A 200 26.51 -15.72 21.77
C ALA A 200 27.42 -15.84 23.01
N VAL A 201 26.92 -16.43 24.09
CA VAL A 201 27.72 -16.69 25.31
C VAL A 201 28.84 -17.70 25.04
N PHE A 202 28.55 -18.80 24.34
CA PHE A 202 29.58 -19.80 24.04
C PHE A 202 30.66 -19.28 23.09
N VAL A 203 30.29 -18.50 22.06
CA VAL A 203 31.27 -17.87 21.15
C VAL A 203 32.12 -16.83 21.89
N GLY A 204 31.51 -16.00 22.76
CA GLY A 204 32.23 -15.02 23.57
C GLY A 204 33.24 -15.66 24.51
N ILE A 205 32.85 -16.72 25.23
CA ILE A 205 33.74 -17.44 26.14
C ILE A 205 34.87 -18.14 25.37
N PHE A 206 34.58 -18.75 24.22
CA PHE A 206 35.59 -19.43 23.41
C PHE A 206 36.68 -18.46 22.92
N LEU A 207 36.31 -17.25 22.49
CA LEU A 207 37.27 -16.23 22.07
C LEU A 207 38.17 -15.75 23.21
N ILE A 208 37.63 -15.63 24.44
CA ILE A 208 38.43 -15.24 25.62
C ILE A 208 39.43 -16.34 25.98
N VAL A 209 38.99 -17.60 26.03
CA VAL A 209 39.89 -18.74 26.36
C VAL A 209 40.94 -18.94 25.28
N PHE A 210 40.57 -18.82 24.00
CA PHE A 210 41.52 -18.92 22.89
C PHE A 210 42.56 -17.79 22.93
N GLY A 211 42.13 -16.56 23.23
CA GLY A 211 43.04 -15.42 23.40
C GLY A 211 44.08 -15.64 24.51
N ILE A 212 43.65 -16.15 25.67
CA ILE A 212 44.55 -16.47 26.79
C ILE A 212 45.51 -17.62 26.41
N GLY A 213 45.01 -18.67 25.74
CA GLY A 213 45.82 -19.81 25.31
C GLY A 213 46.94 -19.44 24.33
N VAL A 214 46.64 -18.57 23.35
CA VAL A 214 47.65 -18.08 22.39
C VAL A 214 48.72 -17.22 23.10
N GLN A 215 48.33 -16.42 24.09
CA GLN A 215 49.29 -15.62 24.86
C GLN A 215 50.23 -16.48 25.72
N TRP A 216 49.74 -17.61 26.22
CA TRP A 216 50.53 -18.55 27.03
C TRP A 216 51.49 -19.40 26.17
N SER A 217 51.05 -19.86 25.00
CA SER A 217 51.92 -20.58 24.04
C SER A 217 53.11 -19.72 23.57
N ARG A 218 52.91 -18.41 23.36
CA ARG A 218 54.03 -17.50 23.01
C ARG A 218 55.05 -17.33 24.13
N ARG A 219 54.65 -17.48 25.40
CA ARG A 219 55.59 -17.43 26.54
C ARG A 219 56.39 -18.71 26.70
N LEU A 220 55.81 -19.87 26.37
CA LEU A 220 56.48 -21.16 26.46
C LEU A 220 57.49 -21.40 25.34
N ASN A 221 57.30 -20.79 24.17
CA ASN A 221 58.21 -20.93 23.02
C ASN A 221 59.40 -19.94 23.02
N HIS A 222 59.58 -19.15 24.07
CA HIS A 222 60.67 -18.18 24.22
C HIS A 222 61.67 -18.52 25.36
N ASN A 223 61.57 -19.72 25.93
CA ASN A 223 62.58 -20.36 26.79
C ASN A 223 63.11 -21.62 26.10
#